data_AF-A0A8T4VSP4-F1
#
_entry.id   AF-A0A8T4VSP4-F1
#
_cell.length_a   1.000
_cell.length_b   1.000
_cell.length_c   1.000
_cell.angle_alpha   90.00
_cell.angle_beta   90.00
_cell.angle_gamma   90.00
#
_symmetry.space_group_name_H-M   'P 1'
#
loop_
_entity.id
_entity.type
_entity.pdbx_description
1 polymer ?
#
loop_
_entity_poly.entity_id
_entity_poly.type
_entity_poly.pdbx_seq_one_letter_code
_entity_poly.pdbx_strand_id
1 'polypeptide(L)'
;MALVNKKEYRILDKKRFYLLWFFRILLLLLIALELTSDRSTFQFFYMIVFLLSFAPSIIRRTLSISLPLPFELLYILSLFTTVLGEKIFSGLLVQFILGIFFGIFGFLLMYILYYNSRIQTSPILITAFSFSFSVATGAIWTVFIFLLQTIAKIQFDTISKNYAPIGLLFTIIGAGVVSTAEYLYLTYGEGRILQNLLKAFMKKNPDLFIETEVKPKDIVKQIEQGESEQLEFKSSLRTNLHTKKPDKKIELSVLKTITAFLNTDGGTLLIGVADDGKVIGIDHDGFSNNDKFYQHYTNLIQNHIGNQYLPIIKSRLIQMDEEKTILKVNCMKSHKPVFLNMNDDDYFFVRIGPASVKLSDKKLLEYVKKKF
;
A
#
# COMPACT_ATOMS: atom_id res chain seq x y z
N MET A 1 0.34 -7.98 18.27
CA MET A 1 -1.11 -8.24 18.21
C MET A 1 -1.82 -7.46 19.33
N ALA A 2 -2.27 -6.22 19.05
CA ALA A 2 -2.99 -5.43 20.05
C ALA A 2 -4.48 -5.84 20.05
N LEU A 3 -4.96 -6.32 21.19
CA LEU A 3 -6.37 -6.59 21.47
C LEU A 3 -7.18 -5.29 21.38
N VAL A 4 -7.57 -4.91 20.16
CA VAL A 4 -8.63 -3.91 19.97
C VAL A 4 -9.92 -4.50 20.50
N ASN A 5 -10.49 -3.82 21.49
CA ASN A 5 -11.57 -4.28 22.34
C ASN A 5 -12.80 -4.72 21.53
N LYS A 6 -13.09 -6.03 21.51
CA LYS A 6 -14.17 -6.68 20.72
C LYS A 6 -15.56 -6.04 20.92
N LYS A 7 -15.76 -5.38 22.07
CA LYS A 7 -16.99 -4.65 22.46
C LYS A 7 -17.15 -3.33 21.67
N GLU A 8 -16.05 -2.62 21.43
CA GLU A 8 -16.04 -1.33 20.74
C GLU A 8 -16.30 -1.49 19.23
N TYR A 9 -15.73 -2.55 18.63
CA TYR A 9 -15.99 -2.93 17.24
C TYR A 9 -17.48 -3.27 17.00
N ARG A 10 -18.11 -3.97 17.96
CA ARG A 10 -19.54 -4.35 17.90
C ARG A 10 -20.48 -3.14 17.98
N ILE A 11 -20.12 -2.09 18.72
CA ILE A 11 -20.91 -0.85 18.85
C ILE A 11 -20.78 0.00 17.59
N LEU A 12 -19.57 0.10 17.02
CA LEU A 12 -19.31 0.80 15.77
C LEU A 12 -20.06 0.18 14.58
N ASP A 13 -20.14 -1.15 14.50
CA ASP A 13 -20.91 -1.84 13.45
C ASP A 13 -22.43 -1.66 13.62
N LYS A 14 -22.95 -1.56 14.86
CA LYS A 14 -24.37 -1.22 15.10
C LYS A 14 -24.70 0.19 14.62
N LYS A 15 -23.93 1.20 15.02
CA LYS A 15 -24.15 2.60 14.57
C LYS A 15 -24.10 2.72 13.05
N ARG A 16 -23.13 2.06 12.43
CA ARG A 16 -23.04 1.96 10.98
C ARG A 16 -24.28 1.33 10.35
N PHE A 17 -24.74 0.19 10.88
CA PHE A 17 -25.94 -0.47 10.37
C PHE A 17 -27.14 0.48 10.35
N TYR A 18 -27.43 1.14 11.48
CA TYR A 18 -28.56 2.08 11.56
C TYR A 18 -28.41 3.26 10.60
N LEU A 19 -27.20 3.81 10.47
CA LEU A 19 -26.96 4.96 9.59
C LEU A 19 -27.14 4.60 8.11
N LEU A 20 -26.61 3.46 7.66
CA LEU A 20 -26.79 3.02 6.26
C LEU A 20 -28.26 2.67 5.97
N TRP A 21 -28.95 2.03 6.92
CA TRP A 21 -30.39 1.73 6.78
C TRP A 21 -31.26 2.98 6.81
N PHE A 22 -30.90 4.00 7.58
CA PHE A 22 -31.59 5.30 7.55
C PHE A 22 -31.62 5.88 6.12
N PHE A 23 -30.48 5.93 5.44
CA PHE A 23 -30.43 6.42 4.04
C PHE A 23 -31.17 5.51 3.06
N ARG A 24 -31.15 4.18 3.27
CA ARG A 24 -31.90 3.24 2.41
C ARG A 24 -33.41 3.34 2.59
N ILE A 25 -33.89 3.54 3.81
CA ILE A 25 -35.30 3.80 4.10
C ILE A 25 -35.71 5.14 3.47
N LEU A 26 -34.86 6.15 3.56
CA LEU A 26 -35.11 7.45 2.92
C LEU A 26 -35.17 7.32 1.39
N LEU A 27 -34.29 6.53 0.78
CA LEU A 27 -34.36 6.19 -0.66
C LEU A 27 -35.67 5.47 -1.00
N LEU A 28 -36.10 4.50 -0.20
CA LEU A 28 -37.37 3.80 -0.41
C LEU A 28 -38.57 4.74 -0.30
N LEU A 29 -38.55 5.69 0.64
CA LEU A 29 -39.60 6.69 0.80
C LEU A 29 -39.65 7.62 -0.42
N LEU A 30 -38.50 8.05 -0.95
CA LEU A 30 -38.45 8.84 -2.19
C LEU A 30 -39.00 8.04 -3.38
N ILE A 31 -38.63 6.77 -3.50
CA ILE A 31 -39.18 5.88 -4.55
C ILE A 31 -40.70 5.74 -4.40
N ALA A 32 -41.21 5.59 -3.17
CA ALA A 32 -42.64 5.48 -2.89
C ALA A 32 -43.42 6.75 -3.21
N LEU A 33 -42.85 7.93 -2.96
CA LEU A 33 -43.46 9.20 -3.37
C LEU A 33 -43.53 9.32 -4.90
N GLU A 34 -42.47 8.92 -5.61
CA GLU A 34 -42.43 8.99 -7.08
C GLU A 34 -43.25 7.90 -7.77
N LEU A 35 -43.62 6.83 -7.07
CA LEU A 35 -44.54 5.79 -7.57
C LEU A 35 -45.94 6.35 -7.88
N THR A 36 -46.31 7.47 -7.25
CA THR A 36 -47.56 8.18 -7.53
C THR A 36 -47.46 9.19 -8.69
N SER A 37 -46.24 9.47 -9.14
CA SER A 37 -45.97 10.33 -10.30
C SER A 37 -46.09 9.53 -11.60
N ASP A 38 -46.54 10.16 -12.68
CA ASP A 38 -46.71 9.55 -14.02
C ASP A 38 -45.36 9.34 -14.77
N ARG A 39 -44.26 9.19 -14.02
CA ARG A 39 -42.86 9.17 -14.47
C ARG A 39 -42.24 7.77 -14.38
N SER A 40 -42.83 6.81 -15.09
CA SER A 40 -42.44 5.40 -15.04
C SER A 40 -40.95 5.12 -15.36
N THR A 41 -40.32 5.94 -16.19
CA THR A 41 -38.90 5.82 -16.54
C THR A 41 -37.95 6.14 -15.39
N PHE A 42 -38.32 7.10 -14.54
CA PHE A 42 -37.54 7.50 -13.37
C PHE A 42 -37.63 6.47 -12.23
N GLN A 43 -38.78 5.79 -12.11
CA GLN A 43 -38.99 4.74 -11.12
C GLN A 43 -38.03 3.55 -11.32
N PHE A 44 -37.79 3.15 -12.58
CA PHE A 44 -36.81 2.10 -12.90
C PHE A 44 -35.38 2.52 -12.52
N PHE A 45 -35.01 3.75 -12.82
CA PHE A 45 -33.69 4.29 -12.47
C PHE A 45 -33.47 4.34 -10.95
N TYR A 46 -34.47 4.75 -10.16
CA TYR A 46 -34.35 4.76 -8.71
C TYR A 46 -34.26 3.36 -8.10
N MET A 47 -34.90 2.36 -8.72
CA MET A 47 -34.74 0.95 -8.33
C MET A 47 -33.28 0.49 -8.50
N ILE A 48 -32.62 0.86 -9.61
CA ILE A 48 -31.20 0.59 -9.82
C ILE A 48 -30.36 1.27 -8.73
N VAL A 49 -30.61 2.55 -8.44
CA VAL A 49 -29.90 3.29 -7.38
C VAL A 49 -30.07 2.61 -6.01
N PHE A 50 -31.28 2.14 -5.69
CA PHE A 50 -31.54 1.40 -4.46
C PHE A 50 -30.73 0.11 -4.39
N LEU A 51 -30.69 -0.68 -5.47
CA LEU A 51 -29.87 -1.90 -5.55
C LEU A 51 -28.37 -1.59 -5.40
N LEU A 52 -27.89 -0.54 -6.06
CA LEU A 52 -26.50 -0.08 -5.96
C LEU A 52 -26.12 0.36 -4.54
N SER A 53 -27.07 0.81 -3.71
CA SER A 53 -26.82 1.15 -2.29
C SER A 53 -26.31 -0.04 -1.46
N PHE A 54 -26.49 -1.27 -1.95
CA PHE A 54 -25.96 -2.49 -1.33
C PHE A 54 -24.54 -2.85 -1.79
N ALA A 55 -23.98 -2.16 -2.79
CA ALA A 55 -22.66 -2.47 -3.34
C ALA A 55 -21.54 -2.57 -2.27
N PRO A 56 -21.42 -1.67 -1.27
CA PRO A 56 -20.41 -1.81 -0.22
C PRO A 56 -20.58 -3.09 0.62
N SER A 57 -21.83 -3.52 0.82
CA SER A 57 -22.14 -4.76 1.55
C SER A 57 -21.79 -6.00 0.72
N ILE A 58 -22.03 -5.95 -0.60
CA ILE A 58 -21.65 -7.01 -1.55
C ILE A 58 -20.13 -7.12 -1.65
N ILE A 59 -19.42 -5.99 -1.81
CA ILE A 59 -17.95 -5.92 -1.86
C ILE A 59 -17.34 -6.53 -0.61
N ARG A 60 -17.86 -6.17 0.57
CA ARG A 60 -17.42 -6.75 1.84
C ARG A 60 -17.55 -8.26 1.89
N ARG A 61 -18.66 -8.81 1.39
CA ARG A 61 -18.93 -10.25 1.45
C ARG A 61 -18.13 -11.03 0.39
N THR A 62 -17.93 -10.42 -0.78
CA THR A 62 -17.35 -11.10 -1.95
C THR A 62 -15.83 -10.95 -2.00
N LEU A 63 -15.31 -9.75 -1.73
CA LEU A 63 -13.89 -9.43 -1.82
C LEU A 63 -13.20 -9.41 -0.44
N SER A 64 -13.95 -9.59 0.66
CA SER A 64 -13.45 -9.42 2.03
C SER A 64 -12.84 -8.03 2.33
N ILE A 65 -13.18 -7.03 1.51
CA ILE A 65 -12.73 -5.64 1.66
C ILE A 65 -13.80 -4.83 2.39
N SER A 66 -13.45 -4.27 3.54
CA SER A 66 -14.30 -3.43 4.38
C SER A 66 -13.96 -1.95 4.25
N LEU A 67 -14.85 -1.18 3.62
CA LEU A 67 -14.68 0.25 3.46
C LEU A 67 -14.87 1.03 4.80
N PRO A 68 -14.11 2.13 5.02
CA PRO A 68 -14.35 3.07 6.11
C PRO A 68 -15.74 3.70 6.04
N LEU A 69 -16.34 4.02 7.20
CA LEU A 69 -17.68 4.62 7.25
C LEU A 69 -17.79 5.93 6.44
N PRO A 70 -16.83 6.87 6.49
CA PRO A 70 -16.90 8.09 5.69
C PRO A 70 -17.02 7.81 4.18
N PHE A 71 -16.38 6.73 3.72
CA PHE A 71 -16.37 6.35 2.31
C PHE A 71 -17.69 5.72 1.88
N GLU A 72 -18.28 4.87 2.72
CA GLU A 72 -19.62 4.32 2.48
C GLU A 72 -20.71 5.39 2.52
N LEU A 73 -20.56 6.39 3.41
CA LEU A 73 -21.45 7.53 3.46
C LEU A 73 -21.31 8.43 2.23
N LEU A 74 -20.08 8.69 1.78
CA LEU A 74 -19.84 9.44 0.55
C LEU A 74 -20.52 8.77 -0.65
N TYR A 75 -20.38 7.44 -0.76
CA TYR A 75 -21.06 6.64 -1.78
C TYR A 75 -22.58 6.74 -1.70
N ILE A 76 -23.17 6.45 -0.54
CA ILE A 76 -24.62 6.46 -0.38
C ILE A 76 -25.17 7.88 -0.55
N LEU A 77 -24.47 8.91 -0.07
CA LEU A 77 -24.85 10.31 -0.27
C LEU A 77 -24.84 10.68 -1.76
N SER A 78 -23.87 10.17 -2.52
CA SER A 78 -23.84 10.38 -3.98
C SER A 78 -25.03 9.72 -4.68
N LEU A 79 -25.39 8.49 -4.29
CA LEU A 79 -26.58 7.80 -4.80
C LEU A 79 -27.87 8.53 -4.40
N PHE A 80 -27.96 8.97 -3.15
CA PHE A 80 -29.10 9.71 -2.62
C PHE A 80 -29.32 11.05 -3.33
N THR A 81 -28.23 11.77 -3.57
CA THR A 81 -28.26 13.03 -4.34
C THR A 81 -28.55 12.82 -5.82
N THR A 82 -28.31 11.62 -6.37
CA THR A 82 -28.76 11.26 -7.73
C THR A 82 -30.29 11.26 -7.84
N VAL A 83 -30.97 10.75 -6.80
CA VAL A 83 -32.44 10.71 -6.74
C VAL A 83 -33.04 12.10 -6.48
N LEU A 84 -32.40 12.90 -5.61
CA LEU A 84 -32.81 14.29 -5.32
C LEU A 84 -32.42 15.31 -6.40
N GLY A 85 -31.44 14.96 -7.24
CA GLY A 85 -30.68 15.87 -8.09
C GLY A 85 -31.46 16.57 -9.18
N GLU A 86 -32.73 16.21 -9.40
CA GLU A 86 -33.60 16.90 -10.36
C GLU A 86 -33.84 18.37 -10.00
N LYS A 87 -33.68 18.77 -8.72
CA LYS A 87 -33.92 20.16 -8.27
C LYS A 87 -32.68 20.93 -7.82
N ILE A 88 -31.56 20.25 -7.57
CA ILE A 88 -30.33 20.86 -7.00
C ILE A 88 -29.17 20.66 -7.99
N PHE A 89 -28.68 21.76 -8.57
CA PHE A 89 -27.56 21.78 -9.55
C PHE A 89 -27.72 20.81 -10.73
N SER A 90 -28.96 20.52 -11.15
CA SER A 90 -29.26 19.66 -12.30
C SER A 90 -28.63 18.27 -12.23
N GLY A 91 -28.36 17.76 -11.03
CA GLY A 91 -27.71 16.46 -10.83
C GLY A 91 -26.23 16.40 -11.22
N LEU A 92 -25.58 17.53 -11.54
CA LEU A 92 -24.16 17.58 -11.93
C LEU A 92 -23.21 17.49 -10.73
N LEU A 93 -23.61 18.04 -9.58
CA LEU A 93 -22.85 17.96 -8.33
C LEU A 93 -22.64 16.51 -7.87
N VAL A 94 -23.57 15.62 -8.22
CA VAL A 94 -23.46 14.17 -8.02
C VAL A 94 -22.25 13.61 -8.75
N GLN A 95 -22.06 14.00 -10.01
CA GLN A 95 -20.99 13.50 -10.87
C GLN A 95 -19.62 13.94 -10.36
N PHE A 96 -19.54 15.14 -9.80
CA PHE A 96 -18.35 15.63 -9.09
C PHE A 96 -18.04 14.81 -7.84
N ILE A 97 -19.03 14.54 -6.99
CA ILE A 97 -18.85 13.70 -5.78
C ILE A 97 -18.44 12.28 -6.16
N LEU A 98 -19.05 11.69 -7.19
CA LEU A 98 -18.67 10.38 -7.71
C LEU A 98 -17.23 10.38 -8.25
N GLY A 99 -16.81 11.46 -8.93
CA GLY A 99 -15.43 11.63 -9.36
C GLY A 99 -14.42 11.61 -8.20
N ILE A 100 -14.75 12.26 -7.08
CA ILE A 100 -13.94 12.19 -5.86
C ILE A 100 -13.96 10.77 -5.29
N PHE A 101 -15.14 10.14 -5.19
CA PHE A 101 -15.31 8.80 -4.64
C PHE A 101 -14.48 7.75 -5.40
N PHE A 102 -14.61 7.70 -6.73
CA PHE A 102 -13.88 6.74 -7.54
C PHE A 102 -12.38 7.06 -7.62
N GLY A 103 -11.98 8.33 -7.48
CA GLY A 103 -10.57 8.69 -7.31
C GLY A 103 -10.00 8.08 -6.02
N ILE A 104 -10.62 8.36 -4.86
CA ILE A 104 -10.21 7.75 -3.59
C ILE A 104 -10.21 6.21 -3.69
N PHE A 105 -11.20 5.61 -4.36
CA PHE A 105 -11.24 4.15 -4.57
C PHE A 105 -10.05 3.65 -5.39
N GLY A 106 -9.76 4.29 -6.53
CA GLY A 106 -8.64 3.98 -7.40
C GLY A 106 -7.30 4.15 -6.68
N PHE A 107 -7.16 5.20 -5.89
CA PHE A 107 -6.02 5.41 -5.01
C PHE A 107 -5.88 4.29 -3.97
N LEU A 108 -6.94 3.90 -3.27
CA LEU A 108 -6.89 2.79 -2.30
C LEU A 108 -6.46 1.48 -2.97
N LEU A 109 -7.03 1.17 -4.14
CA LEU A 109 -6.67 -0.02 -4.91
C LEU A 109 -5.17 -0.01 -5.27
N MET A 110 -4.70 1.11 -5.82
CA MET A 110 -3.29 1.25 -6.20
C MET A 110 -2.36 1.26 -4.99
N TYR A 111 -2.79 1.85 -3.88
CA TYR A 111 -2.04 1.87 -2.63
C TYR A 111 -1.89 0.45 -2.05
N ILE A 112 -2.92 -0.40 -2.14
CA ILE A 112 -2.82 -1.83 -1.78
C ILE A 112 -1.83 -2.55 -2.69
N LEU A 113 -1.93 -2.35 -4.01
CA LEU A 113 -1.01 -2.97 -4.97
C LEU A 113 0.44 -2.53 -4.74
N TYR A 114 0.66 -1.24 -4.50
CA TYR A 114 1.97 -0.69 -4.15
C TYR A 114 2.51 -1.29 -2.85
N TYR A 115 1.67 -1.44 -1.83
CA TYR A 115 2.09 -1.98 -0.54
C TYR A 115 2.53 -3.45 -0.64
N ASN A 116 1.85 -4.25 -1.46
CA ASN A 116 2.09 -5.68 -1.59
C ASN A 116 3.10 -6.07 -2.68
N SER A 117 3.44 -5.15 -3.59
CA SER A 117 4.27 -5.43 -4.76
C SER A 117 5.61 -4.70 -4.69
N ARG A 118 6.69 -5.28 -5.24
CA ARG A 118 8.00 -4.62 -5.40
C ARG A 118 8.01 -3.48 -6.44
N ILE A 119 6.85 -2.90 -6.77
CA ILE A 119 6.78 -1.83 -7.78
C ILE A 119 7.20 -0.53 -7.09
N GLN A 120 8.40 -0.05 -7.39
CA GLN A 120 8.79 1.33 -7.08
C GLN A 120 8.00 2.28 -7.99
N THR A 121 6.75 2.59 -7.65
CA THR A 121 5.98 3.60 -8.38
C THR A 121 6.27 4.99 -7.82
N SER A 122 6.56 5.94 -8.71
CA SER A 122 6.58 7.36 -8.35
C SER A 122 5.17 7.81 -7.89
N PRO A 123 5.06 8.81 -7.00
CA PRO A 123 3.78 9.39 -6.58
C PRO A 123 2.86 9.76 -7.76
N ILE A 124 3.47 10.22 -8.86
CA ILE A 124 2.80 10.60 -10.11
C ILE A 124 2.06 9.41 -10.72
N LEU A 125 2.64 8.21 -10.72
CA LEU A 125 2.01 7.03 -11.32
C LEU A 125 0.79 6.58 -10.51
N ILE A 126 0.88 6.64 -9.18
CA ILE A 126 -0.24 6.28 -8.29
C ILE A 126 -1.41 7.23 -8.51
N THR A 127 -1.14 8.53 -8.61
CA THR A 127 -2.18 9.56 -8.76
C THR A 127 -2.74 9.60 -10.17
N ALA A 128 -1.91 9.37 -11.19
CA ALA A 128 -2.36 9.23 -12.57
C ALA A 128 -3.27 8.00 -12.74
N PHE A 129 -2.95 6.89 -12.08
CA PHE A 129 -3.83 5.72 -12.05
C PHE A 129 -5.17 6.05 -11.38
N SER A 130 -5.15 6.65 -10.18
CA SER A 130 -6.34 7.06 -9.44
C SER A 130 -7.26 7.97 -10.28
N PHE A 131 -6.68 8.99 -10.90
CA PHE A 131 -7.38 9.89 -11.81
C PHE A 131 -8.00 9.13 -12.98
N SER A 132 -7.21 8.30 -13.67
CA SER A 132 -7.65 7.55 -14.84
C SER A 132 -8.76 6.55 -14.50
N PHE A 133 -8.67 5.89 -13.34
CA PHE A 133 -9.68 4.96 -12.84
C PHE A 133 -11.02 5.68 -12.60
N SER A 134 -10.98 6.87 -12.00
CA SER A 134 -12.17 7.69 -11.78
C SER A 134 -12.82 8.12 -13.09
N VAL A 135 -12.04 8.67 -14.02
CA VAL A 135 -12.53 9.11 -15.35
C VAL A 135 -13.08 7.93 -16.15
N ALA A 136 -12.41 6.77 -16.13
CA ALA A 136 -12.88 5.56 -16.82
C ALA A 136 -14.23 5.08 -16.27
N THR A 137 -14.40 5.08 -14.95
CA THR A 137 -15.69 4.72 -14.32
C THR A 137 -16.79 5.72 -14.67
N GLY A 138 -16.47 7.02 -14.70
CA GLY A 138 -17.38 8.06 -15.18
C GLY A 138 -17.75 7.90 -16.65
N ALA A 139 -16.80 7.52 -17.51
CA ALA A 139 -17.06 7.27 -18.93
C ALA A 139 -17.99 6.06 -19.13
N ILE A 140 -17.79 4.98 -18.36
CA ILE A 140 -18.71 3.82 -18.36
C ILE A 140 -20.13 4.27 -17.99
N TRP A 141 -20.27 5.11 -16.96
CA TRP A 141 -21.56 5.69 -16.58
C TRP A 141 -22.19 6.53 -17.70
N THR A 142 -21.40 7.39 -18.36
CA THR A 142 -21.85 8.20 -19.51
C THR A 142 -22.37 7.33 -20.66
N VAL A 143 -21.64 6.26 -21.00
CA VAL A 143 -22.07 5.30 -22.03
C VAL A 143 -23.35 4.58 -21.60
N PHE A 144 -23.47 4.19 -20.33
CA PHE A 144 -24.68 3.56 -19.80
C PHE A 144 -25.91 4.47 -19.94
N ILE A 145 -25.79 5.75 -19.58
CA ILE A 145 -26.89 6.73 -19.75
C ILE A 145 -27.25 6.89 -21.23
N PHE A 146 -26.25 7.00 -22.13
CA PHE A 146 -26.49 7.08 -23.56
C PHE A 146 -27.23 5.85 -24.12
N LEU A 147 -26.87 4.65 -23.66
CA LEU A 147 -27.56 3.41 -24.02
C LEU A 147 -29.01 3.41 -23.55
N LEU A 148 -29.30 3.87 -22.33
CA LEU A 148 -30.67 3.99 -21.82
C LEU A 148 -31.50 4.97 -22.65
N GLN A 149 -30.94 6.11 -23.02
CA GLN A 149 -31.63 7.11 -23.86
C GLN A 149 -31.93 6.55 -25.26
N THR A 150 -31.01 5.78 -25.83
CA THR A 150 -31.13 5.25 -27.20
C THR A 150 -32.05 4.03 -27.27
N ILE A 151 -31.84 3.05 -26.39
CA ILE A 151 -32.52 1.74 -26.44
C ILE A 151 -33.87 1.80 -25.74
N ALA A 152 -33.90 2.32 -24.51
CA ALA A 152 -35.11 2.34 -23.68
C ALA A 152 -36.02 3.55 -23.99
N LYS A 153 -35.63 4.40 -24.96
CA LYS A 153 -36.32 5.65 -25.36
C LYS A 153 -36.66 6.55 -24.15
N ILE A 154 -35.87 6.45 -23.09
CA ILE A 154 -36.07 7.22 -21.86
C ILE A 154 -35.64 8.66 -22.12
N GLN A 155 -36.61 9.58 -22.12
CA GLN A 155 -36.34 11.02 -22.21
C GLN A 155 -36.28 11.61 -20.80
N PHE A 156 -35.10 12.10 -20.42
CA PHE A 156 -34.96 13.00 -19.27
C PHE A 156 -35.33 14.41 -19.73
N ASP A 157 -36.04 15.22 -18.94
CA ASP A 157 -36.56 16.52 -19.43
C ASP A 157 -35.48 17.63 -19.49
N THR A 158 -35.61 18.55 -20.47
CA THR A 158 -34.84 19.80 -20.82
C THR A 158 -33.29 19.87 -20.79
N ILE A 159 -32.56 19.04 -20.04
CA ILE A 159 -31.07 19.04 -19.97
C ILE A 159 -30.46 17.94 -20.87
N SER A 160 -31.31 17.28 -21.66
CA SER A 160 -31.27 15.82 -21.83
C SER A 160 -30.18 15.24 -22.73
N LYS A 161 -29.68 15.97 -23.73
CA LYS A 161 -28.62 15.43 -24.62
C LYS A 161 -27.21 15.64 -24.06
N ASN A 162 -26.99 16.75 -23.36
CA ASN A 162 -25.66 17.12 -22.89
C ASN A 162 -25.40 16.73 -21.44
N TYR A 163 -26.40 16.20 -20.70
CA TYR A 163 -26.22 15.78 -19.32
C TYR A 163 -25.06 14.81 -19.13
N ALA A 164 -24.99 13.75 -19.95
CA ALA A 164 -23.97 12.73 -19.83
C ALA A 164 -22.55 13.28 -20.09
N PRO A 165 -22.27 14.00 -21.22
CA PRO A 165 -20.95 14.58 -21.44
C PRO A 165 -20.59 15.70 -20.44
N ILE A 166 -21.54 16.54 -20.02
CA ILE A 166 -21.28 17.55 -18.98
C ILE A 166 -21.01 16.87 -17.64
N GLY A 167 -21.74 15.82 -17.31
CA GLY A 167 -21.51 15.01 -16.12
C GLY A 167 -20.09 14.46 -16.07
N LEU A 168 -19.58 13.94 -17.18
CA LEU A 168 -18.19 13.47 -17.27
C LEU A 168 -17.17 14.58 -17.01
N LEU A 169 -17.43 15.82 -17.47
CA LEU A 169 -16.57 16.96 -17.14
C LEU A 169 -16.52 17.22 -15.64
N PHE A 170 -17.67 17.17 -14.95
CA PHE A 170 -17.71 17.31 -13.49
C PHE A 170 -16.99 16.16 -12.78
N THR A 171 -17.09 14.94 -13.30
CA THR A 171 -16.31 13.79 -12.81
C THR A 171 -14.81 14.03 -12.97
N ILE A 172 -14.36 14.53 -14.11
CA ILE A 172 -12.94 14.88 -14.36
C ILE A 172 -12.46 15.95 -13.36
N ILE A 173 -13.27 16.97 -13.09
CA ILE A 173 -12.93 18.02 -12.11
C ILE A 173 -12.81 17.40 -10.71
N GLY A 174 -13.77 16.57 -10.30
CA GLY A 174 -13.73 15.87 -9.01
C GLY A 174 -12.51 14.94 -8.88
N ALA A 175 -12.21 14.19 -9.94
CA ALA A 175 -11.03 13.35 -10.03
C ALA A 175 -9.73 14.16 -9.94
N GLY A 176 -9.66 15.32 -10.59
CA GLY A 176 -8.49 16.21 -10.55
C GLY A 176 -8.24 16.81 -9.17
N VAL A 177 -9.30 17.22 -8.47
CA VAL A 177 -9.22 17.72 -7.10
C VAL A 177 -8.65 16.66 -6.16
N VAL A 178 -9.18 15.44 -6.23
CA VAL A 178 -8.71 14.35 -5.35
C VAL A 178 -7.32 13.86 -5.73
N SER A 179 -7.00 13.70 -7.02
CA SER A 179 -5.67 13.24 -7.45
C SER A 179 -4.57 14.24 -7.09
N THR A 180 -4.89 15.55 -7.08
CA THR A 180 -3.98 16.58 -6.59
C THR A 180 -3.76 16.44 -5.08
N ALA A 181 -4.82 16.22 -4.30
CA ALA A 181 -4.70 15.99 -2.86
C ALA A 181 -3.91 14.71 -2.54
N GLU A 182 -4.10 13.64 -3.32
CA GLU A 182 -3.33 12.39 -3.23
C GLU A 182 -1.84 12.60 -3.56
N TYR A 183 -1.54 13.39 -4.59
CA TYR A 183 -0.16 13.73 -4.96
C TYR A 183 0.57 14.49 -3.85
N LEU A 184 -0.08 15.52 -3.30
CA LEU A 184 0.46 16.29 -2.18
C LEU A 184 0.71 15.41 -0.96
N TYR A 185 -0.22 14.50 -0.66
CA TYR A 185 -0.07 13.55 0.43
C TYR A 185 1.11 12.59 0.22
N LEU A 186 1.26 12.00 -0.97
CA LEU A 186 2.35 11.07 -1.25
C LEU A 186 3.72 11.76 -1.30
N THR A 187 3.78 13.03 -1.71
CA THR A 187 5.03 13.78 -1.89
C THR A 187 5.51 14.46 -0.61
N TYR A 188 4.60 15.07 0.13
CA TYR A 188 4.93 15.91 1.29
C TYR A 188 4.43 15.33 2.62
N GLY A 189 3.65 14.25 2.58
CA GLY A 189 3.02 13.68 3.77
C GLY A 189 1.91 14.55 4.34
N GLU A 190 1.44 15.58 3.62
CA GLU A 190 0.42 16.52 4.11
C GLU A 190 -1.02 16.06 3.77
N GLY A 191 -1.99 16.37 4.64
CA GLY A 191 -3.41 16.09 4.38
C GLY A 191 -4.11 15.23 5.43
N ARG A 192 -4.80 15.88 6.39
CA ARG A 192 -5.47 15.20 7.52
C ARG A 192 -6.56 14.21 7.08
N ILE A 193 -7.34 14.55 6.05
CA ILE A 193 -8.50 13.75 5.62
C ILE A 193 -8.02 12.42 5.01
N LEU A 194 -7.11 12.48 4.03
CA LEU A 194 -6.62 11.29 3.33
C LEU A 194 -5.81 10.39 4.27
N GLN A 195 -5.00 10.97 5.16
CA GLN A 195 -4.30 10.23 6.21
C GLN A 195 -5.27 9.46 7.12
N ASN A 196 -6.29 10.12 7.63
CA ASN A 196 -7.26 9.50 8.54
C ASN A 196 -8.06 8.41 7.82
N LEU A 197 -8.41 8.64 6.55
CA LEU A 197 -9.09 7.66 5.70
C LEU A 197 -8.23 6.43 5.47
N LEU A 198 -6.97 6.59 5.08
CA LEU A 198 -6.02 5.50 4.89
C LEU A 198 -5.79 4.71 6.18
N LYS A 199 -5.53 5.38 7.30
CA LYS A 199 -5.38 4.73 8.61
C LYS A 199 -6.62 3.91 8.99
N ALA A 200 -7.82 4.46 8.77
CA ALA A 200 -9.06 3.76 9.02
C ALA A 200 -9.26 2.56 8.08
N PHE A 201 -8.88 2.69 6.81
CA PHE A 201 -8.95 1.62 5.82
C PHE A 201 -7.99 0.48 6.16
N MET A 202 -6.73 0.78 6.47
CA MET A 202 -5.72 -0.21 6.89
C MET A 202 -6.15 -0.92 8.17
N LYS A 203 -6.63 -0.20 9.18
CA LYS A 203 -7.12 -0.79 10.44
C LYS A 203 -8.29 -1.77 10.23
N LYS A 204 -9.14 -1.54 9.22
CA LYS A 204 -10.27 -2.43 8.90
C LYS A 204 -9.89 -3.62 8.01
N ASN A 205 -8.79 -3.51 7.27
CA ASN A 205 -8.37 -4.50 6.27
C ASN A 205 -6.91 -4.92 6.47
N PRO A 206 -6.51 -5.42 7.65
CA PRO A 206 -5.12 -5.76 7.92
C PRO A 206 -4.58 -6.79 6.93
N ASP A 207 -5.43 -7.73 6.46
CA ASP A 207 -5.05 -8.77 5.50
C ASP A 207 -4.76 -8.24 4.08
N LEU A 208 -5.15 -7.00 3.77
CA LEU A 208 -4.80 -6.36 2.49
C LEU A 208 -3.46 -5.62 2.55
N PHE A 209 -3.01 -5.26 3.75
CA PHE A 209 -1.76 -4.56 4.01
C PHE A 209 -0.81 -5.47 4.76
N ILE A 210 -0.63 -6.66 4.21
CA ILE A 210 0.34 -7.61 4.74
C ILE A 210 1.70 -7.01 4.49
N GLU A 211 2.23 -6.35 5.51
CA GLU A 211 3.63 -5.99 5.59
C GLU A 211 4.43 -7.26 5.89
N THR A 212 4.19 -8.37 5.17
CA THR A 212 4.51 -9.77 5.53
C THR A 212 5.01 -9.84 6.96
N GLU A 213 4.10 -9.94 7.93
CA GLU A 213 4.49 -10.34 9.28
C GLU A 213 5.25 -11.66 9.06
N VAL A 214 6.58 -11.57 9.06
CA VAL A 214 7.42 -12.65 8.55
C VAL A 214 7.32 -13.72 9.61
N LYS A 215 6.48 -14.73 9.35
CA LYS A 215 6.23 -15.76 10.34
C LYS A 215 7.54 -16.51 10.55
N PRO A 216 7.87 -16.93 11.77
CA PRO A 216 9.05 -17.75 12.03
C PRO A 216 9.13 -18.97 11.09
N LYS A 217 7.99 -19.57 10.76
CA LYS A 217 7.89 -20.67 9.80
C LYS A 217 8.40 -20.34 8.40
N ASP A 218 8.20 -19.12 7.92
CA ASP A 218 8.67 -18.71 6.60
C ASP A 218 10.19 -18.47 6.62
N ILE A 219 10.74 -18.00 7.73
CA ILE A 219 12.18 -17.93 7.93
C ILE A 219 12.80 -19.33 7.95
N VAL A 220 12.21 -20.27 8.70
CA VAL A 220 12.71 -21.65 8.76
C VAL A 220 12.79 -22.26 7.36
N LYS A 221 11.75 -22.07 6.53
CA LYS A 221 11.79 -22.51 5.12
C LYS A 221 12.90 -21.85 4.31
N GLN A 222 13.20 -20.57 4.54
CA GLN A 222 14.33 -19.90 3.88
C GLN A 222 15.67 -20.48 4.34
N ILE A 223 15.80 -20.77 5.63
CA ILE A 223 17.00 -21.39 6.20
C ILE A 223 17.22 -22.78 5.60
N GLU A 224 16.16 -23.58 5.47
CA GLU A 224 16.19 -24.93 4.87
C GLU A 224 16.61 -24.92 3.39
N GLN A 225 16.39 -23.82 2.67
CA GLN A 225 16.85 -23.66 1.27
C GLN A 225 18.38 -23.48 1.17
N GLY A 226 19.03 -23.11 2.27
CA GLY A 226 20.47 -22.86 2.33
C GLY A 226 20.90 -21.53 1.71
N GLU A 227 22.18 -21.20 1.88
CA GLU A 227 22.76 -19.99 1.30
C GLU A 227 22.75 -20.03 -0.24
N SER A 228 22.53 -18.87 -0.84
CA SER A 228 22.47 -18.70 -2.28
C SER A 228 23.01 -17.33 -2.69
N GLU A 229 22.98 -17.04 -3.99
CA GLU A 229 23.36 -15.71 -4.47
C GLU A 229 22.50 -14.58 -3.88
N GLN A 230 21.27 -14.88 -3.44
CA GLN A 230 20.31 -13.94 -2.88
C GLN A 230 19.95 -14.19 -1.41
N LEU A 231 20.57 -15.17 -0.75
CA LEU A 231 20.34 -15.48 0.67
C LEU A 231 21.68 -15.74 1.36
N GLU A 232 21.99 -14.98 2.40
CA GLU A 232 23.22 -15.12 3.20
C GLU A 232 22.86 -15.25 4.68
N PHE A 233 23.61 -16.08 5.41
CA PHE A 233 23.53 -16.19 6.86
C PHE A 233 24.75 -15.54 7.52
N LYS A 234 24.50 -14.91 8.67
CA LYS A 234 25.55 -14.43 9.58
C LYS A 234 25.15 -14.80 10.99
N SER A 235 26.07 -15.42 11.72
CA SER A 235 25.77 -15.90 13.07
C SER A 235 25.51 -14.76 14.06
N SER A 236 26.08 -13.58 13.81
CA SER A 236 26.07 -12.43 14.73
C SER A 236 26.23 -11.09 13.99
N LEU A 237 25.89 -9.98 14.65
CA LEU A 237 26.14 -8.64 14.10
C LEU A 237 27.56 -8.15 14.43
N ARG A 238 28.04 -8.38 15.66
CA ARG A 238 29.35 -7.87 16.13
C ARG A 238 30.17 -8.85 16.94
N THR A 239 29.56 -9.80 17.63
CA THR A 239 30.29 -10.70 18.53
C THR A 239 30.94 -11.83 17.75
N ASN A 240 32.25 -12.00 17.92
CA ASN A 240 32.94 -13.19 17.45
C ASN A 240 32.64 -14.35 18.42
N LEU A 241 32.03 -15.42 17.91
CA LEU A 241 31.57 -16.54 18.75
C LEU A 241 32.69 -17.34 19.41
N HIS A 242 33.91 -17.31 18.87
CA HIS A 242 35.07 -17.99 19.47
C HIS A 242 35.65 -17.19 20.63
N THR A 243 35.83 -15.88 20.43
CA THR A 243 36.44 -15.01 21.44
C THR A 243 35.43 -14.43 22.44
N LYS A 244 34.13 -14.53 22.12
CA LYS A 244 32.99 -13.95 22.85
C LYS A 244 33.12 -12.44 23.07
N LYS A 245 33.84 -11.74 22.19
CA LYS A 245 34.06 -10.29 22.25
C LYS A 245 33.58 -9.62 20.97
N PRO A 246 33.14 -8.35 21.03
CA PRO A 246 32.88 -7.56 19.83
C PRO A 246 34.12 -7.48 18.94
N ASP A 247 33.93 -7.71 17.65
CA ASP A 247 34.98 -7.70 16.64
C ASP A 247 34.48 -6.92 15.41
N LYS A 248 35.18 -5.83 15.08
CA LYS A 248 34.86 -4.98 13.92
C LYS A 248 34.86 -5.77 12.61
N LYS A 249 35.63 -6.86 12.50
CA LYS A 249 35.64 -7.70 11.30
C LYS A 249 34.29 -8.36 11.05
N ILE A 250 33.54 -8.69 12.11
CA ILE A 250 32.19 -9.27 12.01
C ILE A 250 31.20 -8.22 11.50
N GLU A 251 31.23 -7.01 12.07
CA GLU A 251 30.39 -5.89 11.62
C GLU A 251 30.66 -5.57 10.14
N LEU A 252 31.94 -5.51 9.74
CA LEU A 252 32.32 -5.30 8.35
C LEU A 252 31.88 -6.45 7.44
N SER A 253 31.81 -7.68 7.91
CA SER A 253 31.31 -8.83 7.13
C SER A 253 29.82 -8.67 6.78
N VAL A 254 29.01 -8.23 7.75
CA VAL A 254 27.60 -7.88 7.54
C VAL A 254 27.46 -6.77 6.51
N LEU A 255 28.22 -5.69 6.67
CA LEU A 255 28.17 -4.54 5.75
C LEU A 255 28.63 -4.90 4.33
N LYS A 256 29.68 -5.72 4.18
CA LYS A 256 30.14 -6.25 2.88
C LYS A 256 29.01 -6.96 2.15
N THR A 257 28.25 -7.79 2.86
CA THR A 257 27.13 -8.53 2.30
C THR A 257 26.01 -7.61 1.85
N ILE A 258 25.65 -6.62 2.68
CA ILE A 258 24.63 -5.61 2.34
C ILE A 258 25.04 -4.87 1.06
N THR A 259 26.26 -4.33 1.01
CA THR A 259 26.77 -3.61 -0.17
C THR A 259 26.81 -4.51 -1.41
N ALA A 260 27.22 -5.78 -1.26
CA ALA A 260 27.21 -6.75 -2.35
C ALA A 260 25.80 -6.99 -2.91
N PHE A 261 24.79 -7.13 -2.05
CA PHE A 261 23.39 -7.27 -2.48
C PHE A 261 22.87 -6.04 -3.20
N LEU A 262 23.15 -4.83 -2.67
CA LEU A 262 22.73 -3.58 -3.30
C LEU A 262 23.31 -3.42 -4.71
N ASN A 263 24.57 -3.82 -4.91
CA ASN A 263 25.22 -3.76 -6.22
C ASN A 263 24.85 -4.92 -7.17
N THR A 264 24.17 -5.95 -6.66
CA THR A 264 23.77 -7.12 -7.46
C THR A 264 22.29 -7.12 -7.83
N ASP A 265 21.56 -8.19 -7.56
CA ASP A 265 20.13 -8.30 -7.86
C ASP A 265 19.27 -8.21 -6.59
N GLY A 266 19.86 -7.65 -5.52
CA GLY A 266 19.29 -7.65 -4.18
C GLY A 266 19.48 -8.99 -3.49
N GLY A 267 18.91 -9.12 -2.29
CA GLY A 267 18.99 -10.34 -1.51
C GLY A 267 18.46 -10.16 -0.10
N THR A 268 18.49 -11.25 0.65
CA THR A 268 18.13 -11.32 2.07
C THR A 268 19.35 -11.76 2.87
N LEU A 269 19.69 -11.01 3.91
CA LEU A 269 20.66 -11.39 4.93
C LEU A 269 19.90 -11.73 6.22
N LEU A 270 20.17 -12.90 6.79
CA LEU A 270 19.68 -13.30 8.11
C LEU A 270 20.83 -13.25 9.12
N ILE A 271 20.69 -12.41 10.16
CA ILE A 271 21.66 -12.28 11.25
C ILE A 271 21.12 -12.97 12.50
N GLY A 272 21.94 -13.81 13.14
CA GLY A 272 21.54 -14.72 14.20
C GLY A 272 21.31 -16.15 13.70
N VAL A 273 21.79 -16.50 12.51
CA VAL A 273 21.71 -17.84 11.90
C VAL A 273 23.12 -18.30 11.54
N ALA A 274 23.49 -19.51 11.95
CA ALA A 274 24.77 -20.12 11.61
C ALA A 274 24.82 -20.62 10.17
N ASP A 275 26.03 -20.85 9.68
CA ASP A 275 26.29 -21.34 8.32
C ASP A 275 25.69 -22.75 8.09
N ASP A 276 25.49 -23.53 9.16
CA ASP A 276 24.79 -24.83 9.15
C ASP A 276 23.25 -24.71 9.20
N GLY A 277 22.72 -23.48 9.18
CA GLY A 277 21.29 -23.19 9.28
C GLY A 277 20.75 -23.16 10.71
N LYS A 278 21.57 -23.36 11.74
CA LYS A 278 21.10 -23.31 13.12
C LYS A 278 20.75 -21.89 13.55
N VAL A 279 19.54 -21.69 14.08
CA VAL A 279 19.12 -20.40 14.67
C VAL A 279 19.82 -20.21 16.01
N ILE A 280 20.73 -19.24 16.08
CA ILE A 280 21.47 -18.86 17.29
C ILE A 280 20.76 -17.72 18.03
N GLY A 281 20.26 -16.73 17.28
CA GLY A 281 19.73 -15.48 17.82
C GLY A 281 20.81 -14.41 18.04
N ILE A 282 20.40 -13.17 18.32
CA ILE A 282 21.29 -11.99 18.44
C ILE A 282 21.64 -11.59 19.88
N ASP A 283 21.11 -12.29 20.89
CA ASP A 283 21.27 -11.87 22.30
C ASP A 283 22.74 -11.87 22.76
N HIS A 284 23.56 -12.75 22.18
CA HIS A 284 25.00 -12.83 22.42
C HIS A 284 25.79 -11.64 21.85
N ASP A 285 25.17 -10.78 21.04
CA ASP A 285 25.76 -9.48 20.67
C ASP A 285 25.82 -8.51 21.87
N GLY A 286 25.16 -8.82 23.00
CA GLY A 286 25.37 -8.14 24.27
C GLY A 286 24.82 -6.71 24.33
N PHE A 287 23.71 -6.45 23.62
CA PHE A 287 22.97 -5.20 23.73
C PHE A 287 21.94 -5.27 24.85
N SER A 288 21.66 -4.14 25.51
CA SER A 288 20.72 -4.13 26.63
C SER A 288 19.26 -4.36 26.21
N ASN A 289 18.92 -4.04 24.96
CA ASN A 289 17.61 -4.28 24.37
C ASN A 289 17.69 -4.25 22.83
N ASN A 290 16.60 -4.67 22.20
CA ASN A 290 16.43 -4.70 20.75
C ASN A 290 16.57 -3.31 20.09
N ASP A 291 16.15 -2.24 20.78
CA ASP A 291 16.25 -0.88 20.25
C ASP A 291 17.70 -0.43 20.09
N LYS A 292 18.57 -0.70 21.09
CA LYS A 292 19.99 -0.37 21.01
C LYS A 292 20.73 -1.22 19.98
N PHE A 293 20.36 -2.49 19.84
CA PHE A 293 20.87 -3.34 18.77
C PHE A 293 20.53 -2.73 17.40
N TYR A 294 19.26 -2.38 17.20
CA TYR A 294 18.78 -1.84 15.92
C TYR A 294 19.38 -0.46 15.62
N GLN A 295 19.56 0.38 16.65
CA GLN A 295 20.25 1.66 16.54
C GLN A 295 21.71 1.47 16.12
N HIS A 296 22.43 0.52 16.72
CA HIS A 296 23.81 0.23 16.35
C HIS A 296 23.92 -0.28 14.91
N TYR A 297 23.06 -1.23 14.52
CA TYR A 297 22.96 -1.69 13.13
C TYR A 297 22.71 -0.54 12.15
N THR A 298 21.77 0.35 12.49
CA THR A 298 21.46 1.52 11.66
C THR A 298 22.68 2.42 11.55
N ASN A 299 23.35 2.75 12.67
CA ASN A 299 24.56 3.58 12.68
C ASN A 299 25.69 2.98 11.81
N LEU A 300 25.85 1.65 11.80
CA LEU A 300 26.82 0.99 10.93
C LEU A 300 26.53 1.27 9.44
N ILE A 301 25.27 1.20 9.02
CA ILE A 301 24.87 1.55 7.64
C ILE A 301 25.14 3.02 7.37
N GLN A 302 24.74 3.92 8.28
CA GLN A 302 24.88 5.37 8.10
C GLN A 302 26.36 5.77 7.93
N ASN A 303 27.24 5.20 8.76
CA ASN A 303 28.66 5.56 8.80
C ASN A 303 29.47 4.94 7.67
N HIS A 304 29.12 3.74 7.20
CA HIS A 304 29.94 2.99 6.24
C HIS A 304 29.35 2.90 4.82
N ILE A 305 28.04 3.08 4.65
CA ILE A 305 27.36 2.93 3.35
C ILE A 305 26.68 4.25 2.94
N GLY A 306 26.00 4.90 3.89
CA GLY A 306 25.37 6.22 3.71
C GLY A 306 23.85 6.21 3.79
N ASN A 307 23.29 7.29 4.32
CA ASN A 307 21.86 7.44 4.64
C ASN A 307 20.94 7.33 3.43
N GLN A 308 21.43 7.69 2.24
CA GLN A 308 20.68 7.64 0.99
C GLN A 308 20.23 6.23 0.60
N TYR A 309 20.84 5.18 1.16
CA TYR A 309 20.52 3.78 0.86
C TYR A 309 19.58 3.13 1.87
N LEU A 310 19.27 3.79 3.00
CA LEU A 310 18.33 3.27 4.00
C LEU A 310 16.95 2.88 3.41
N PRO A 311 16.35 3.63 2.46
CA PRO A 311 15.06 3.24 1.88
C PRO A 311 15.07 1.90 1.13
N ILE A 312 16.24 1.48 0.64
CA ILE A 312 16.43 0.23 -0.11
C ILE A 312 17.06 -0.90 0.74
N ILE A 313 17.36 -0.64 2.01
CA ILE A 313 17.78 -1.63 3.01
C ILE A 313 16.67 -1.73 4.07
N LYS A 314 15.75 -2.68 3.89
CA LYS A 314 14.63 -2.90 4.81
C LYS A 314 14.99 -3.95 5.83
N SER A 315 15.10 -3.58 7.11
CA SER A 315 15.45 -4.54 8.17
C SER A 315 14.35 -4.68 9.22
N ARG A 316 14.26 -5.86 9.85
CA ARG A 316 13.26 -6.18 10.87
C ARG A 316 13.80 -7.23 11.84
N LEU A 317 13.53 -7.04 13.11
CA LEU A 317 13.74 -8.06 14.14
C LEU A 317 12.58 -9.05 14.14
N ILE A 318 12.90 -10.34 14.13
CA ILE A 318 11.93 -11.44 14.09
C ILE A 318 12.19 -12.34 15.29
N GLN A 319 11.19 -12.47 16.16
CA GLN A 319 11.21 -13.45 17.24
C GLN A 319 10.94 -14.84 16.65
N MET A 320 11.92 -15.75 16.73
CA MET A 320 11.78 -17.12 16.22
C MET A 320 11.04 -17.98 17.25
N ASP A 321 11.55 -18.00 18.48
CA ASP A 321 11.05 -18.76 19.63
C ASP A 321 11.05 -17.85 20.89
N GLU A 322 10.67 -18.33 22.07
CA GLU A 322 10.63 -17.50 23.31
C GLU A 322 11.97 -16.83 23.66
N GLU A 323 13.09 -17.45 23.28
CA GLU A 323 14.44 -16.98 23.66
C GLU A 323 15.26 -16.40 22.51
N LYS A 324 14.84 -16.52 21.25
CA LYS A 324 15.70 -16.22 20.09
C LYS A 324 15.10 -15.18 19.17
N THR A 325 15.80 -14.05 19.04
CA THR A 325 15.50 -13.02 18.05
C THR A 325 16.57 -13.04 16.95
N ILE A 326 16.16 -12.89 15.69
CA ILE A 326 17.07 -12.69 14.56
C ILE A 326 16.80 -11.33 13.90
N LEU A 327 17.78 -10.79 13.17
CA LEU A 327 17.57 -9.64 12.28
C LEU A 327 17.49 -10.14 10.84
N LYS A 328 16.36 -9.90 10.17
CA LYS A 328 16.22 -10.07 8.72
C LYS A 328 16.45 -8.74 8.03
N VAL A 329 17.36 -8.73 7.06
CA VAL A 329 17.68 -7.57 6.23
C VAL A 329 17.36 -7.91 4.78
N ASN A 330 16.42 -7.19 4.19
CA ASN A 330 16.09 -7.27 2.76
C ASN A 330 16.72 -6.09 2.02
N CYS A 331 17.66 -6.39 1.13
CA CYS A 331 18.35 -5.42 0.29
C CYS A 331 17.73 -5.42 -1.11
N MET A 332 17.28 -4.26 -1.57
CA MET A 332 16.85 -4.08 -2.96
C MET A 332 18.03 -3.66 -3.83
N LYS A 333 18.04 -4.09 -5.09
CA LYS A 333 19.03 -3.63 -6.08
C LYS A 333 19.05 -2.10 -6.16
N SER A 334 20.23 -1.51 -6.07
CA SER A 334 20.45 -0.09 -6.29
C SER A 334 20.51 0.23 -7.78
N HIS A 335 20.12 1.44 -8.16
CA HIS A 335 20.31 2.00 -9.51
C HIS A 335 21.58 2.87 -9.61
N LYS A 336 22.34 2.98 -8.51
CA LYS A 336 23.63 3.66 -8.46
C LYS A 336 24.67 2.75 -7.80
N PRO A 337 25.95 2.84 -8.17
CA PRO A 337 27.01 2.08 -7.52
C PRO A 337 27.10 2.44 -6.03
N VAL A 338 27.10 1.42 -5.17
CA VAL A 338 27.18 1.56 -3.72
C VAL A 338 28.57 1.14 -3.26
N PHE A 339 29.24 2.03 -2.54
CA PHE A 339 30.56 1.78 -1.97
C PHE A 339 30.45 1.54 -0.47
N LEU A 340 31.35 0.72 0.06
CA LEU A 340 31.51 0.48 1.48
C LEU A 340 32.79 1.16 1.95
N ASN A 341 32.65 2.18 2.78
CA ASN A 341 33.77 2.91 3.34
C ASN A 341 34.40 2.13 4.49
N MET A 342 35.71 1.89 4.44
CA MET A 342 36.48 1.30 5.54
C MET A 342 37.81 2.04 5.69
N ASN A 343 38.02 2.67 6.85
CA ASN A 343 39.27 3.39 7.17
C ASN A 343 39.68 4.37 6.05
N ASP A 344 38.76 5.23 5.64
CA ASP A 344 38.93 6.25 4.58
C ASP A 344 39.06 5.74 3.14
N ASP A 345 39.07 4.42 2.93
CA ASP A 345 39.05 3.81 1.59
C ASP A 345 37.63 3.33 1.22
N ASP A 346 37.25 3.52 -0.04
CA ASP A 346 35.97 3.04 -0.58
C ASP A 346 36.14 1.71 -1.33
N TYR A 347 35.34 0.72 -0.94
CA TYR A 347 35.39 -0.62 -1.50
C TYR A 347 34.08 -0.98 -2.22
N PHE A 348 34.20 -1.55 -3.42
CA PHE A 348 33.06 -2.02 -4.19
C PHE A 348 32.95 -3.55 -4.13
N PHE A 349 31.82 -4.04 -3.61
CA PHE A 349 31.53 -5.47 -3.48
C PHE A 349 30.35 -5.88 -4.36
N VAL A 350 30.41 -7.09 -4.89
CA VAL A 350 29.31 -7.73 -5.65
C VAL A 350 29.17 -9.19 -5.20
N ARG A 351 27.96 -9.74 -5.33
CA ARG A 351 27.72 -11.19 -5.24
C ARG A 351 28.23 -11.89 -6.50
N ILE A 352 28.95 -12.99 -6.30
CA ILE A 352 29.32 -13.97 -7.34
C ILE A 352 28.99 -15.33 -6.75
N GLY A 353 27.84 -15.90 -7.15
CA GLY A 353 27.27 -17.03 -6.42
C GLY A 353 27.03 -16.66 -4.94
N PRO A 354 27.30 -17.56 -3.97
CA PRO A 354 27.09 -17.26 -2.55
C PRO A 354 28.19 -16.38 -1.93
N ALA A 355 29.18 -15.90 -2.70
CA ALA A 355 30.31 -15.14 -2.16
C ALA A 355 30.20 -13.63 -2.44
N SER A 356 30.58 -12.82 -1.45
CA SER A 356 30.74 -11.37 -1.59
C SER A 356 32.18 -11.03 -2.00
N VAL A 357 32.39 -10.64 -3.26
CA VAL A 357 33.72 -10.44 -3.86
C VAL A 357 34.00 -8.96 -4.08
N LYS A 358 35.19 -8.50 -3.68
CA LYS A 358 35.69 -7.15 -3.99
C LYS A 358 36.09 -7.09 -5.47
N LEU A 359 35.56 -6.11 -6.20
CA LEU A 359 36.06 -5.80 -7.55
C LEU A 359 37.19 -4.78 -7.47
N SER A 360 38.23 -4.97 -8.29
CA SER A 360 39.34 -4.04 -8.45
C SER A 360 39.21 -3.24 -9.73
N ASP A 361 39.60 -1.96 -9.66
CA ASP A 361 39.76 -0.94 -10.70
C ASP A 361 39.18 -1.27 -12.08
N LYS A 362 39.89 -2.06 -12.90
CA LYS A 362 39.45 -2.38 -14.27
C LYS A 362 38.11 -3.13 -14.31
N LYS A 363 37.96 -4.17 -13.48
CA LYS A 363 36.72 -4.97 -13.39
C LYS A 363 35.57 -4.13 -12.83
N LEU A 364 35.87 -3.24 -11.89
CA LEU A 364 34.89 -2.30 -11.35
C LEU A 364 34.35 -1.38 -12.45
N LEU A 365 35.22 -0.73 -13.21
CA LEU A 365 34.82 0.19 -14.28
C LEU A 365 33.99 -0.50 -15.36
N GLU A 366 34.38 -1.70 -15.78
CA GLU A 366 33.61 -2.51 -16.75
C GLU A 366 32.24 -2.90 -16.20
N TYR A 367 32.18 -3.31 -14.92
CA TYR A 367 30.94 -3.68 -14.27
C TYR A 367 29.97 -2.51 -14.15
N VAL A 368 30.47 -1.35 -13.69
CA VAL A 368 29.64 -0.16 -13.50
C VAL A 368 29.04 0.29 -14.83
N LYS A 369 29.85 0.41 -15.89
CA LYS A 369 29.37 0.80 -17.23
C LYS A 369 28.30 -0.12 -17.82
N LYS A 370 28.32 -1.42 -17.46
CA LYS A 370 27.38 -2.40 -17.99
C LYS A 370 26.06 -2.43 -17.20
N LYS A 371 26.10 -2.15 -15.90
CA LYS A 371 25.01 -2.45 -14.97
C LYS A 371 24.24 -1.22 -14.48
N PHE A 372 24.90 -0.07 -14.44
CA PHE A 372 24.35 1.21 -13.97
C PHE A 372 24.47 2.23 -15.10
#